data_AF-A0A2S0JRQ4-F1
#
_entry.id   AF-A0A2S0JRQ4-F1
#
_cell.length_a   1.000
_cell.length_b   1.000
_cell.length_c   1.000
_cell.angle_alpha   90.00
_cell.angle_beta   90.00
_cell.angle_gamma   90.00
#
_symmetry.space_group_name_H-M   'P 1'
#
loop_
_entity.id
_entity.type
_entity.pdbx_description
1 polymer ?
#
loop_
_entity_poly.entity_id
_entity_poly.type
_entity_poly.pdbx_seq_one_letter_code
_entity_poly.pdbx_strand_id
1 'polypeptide(L)'
;MKPYKNKINKIRSFALALIFIGFIVMYGGIFFKNNPILVLIFMTLGVLCIIGSTVVYAWIGLLSTRAVQVECPNCHKHTKVLGRVDMCMYCNEPLTLDPTLEGKEFDQSYNKTKKS
;
A
#
# COMPACT_ATOMS: atom_id res chain seq x y z
N MET A 1 11.30 -18.34 9.81
CA MET A 1 10.95 -17.29 8.83
C MET A 1 9.70 -16.54 9.31
N LYS A 2 9.79 -15.31 9.81
CA LYS A 2 8.58 -14.53 10.16
C LYS A 2 7.81 -14.25 8.85
N PRO A 3 6.47 -14.41 8.83
CA PRO A 3 5.69 -14.17 7.63
C PRO A 3 5.87 -12.71 7.18
N TYR A 4 6.43 -12.54 5.98
CA TYR A 4 6.66 -11.24 5.37
C TYR A 4 5.32 -10.54 5.13
N LYS A 5 5.00 -9.55 5.98
CA LYS A 5 3.86 -8.65 5.76
C LYS A 5 4.35 -7.40 5.07
N ASN A 6 4.19 -7.36 3.75
CA ASN A 6 4.52 -6.17 2.98
C ASN A 6 3.58 -5.03 3.37
N LYS A 7 4.10 -3.98 4.02
CA LYS A 7 3.30 -2.82 4.47
C LYS A 7 2.51 -2.20 3.31
N ILE A 8 3.08 -2.22 2.11
CA ILE A 8 2.46 -1.74 0.88
C ILE A 8 1.16 -2.50 0.56
N ASN A 9 1.17 -3.83 0.63
CA ASN A 9 -0.03 -4.62 0.37
C ASN A 9 -1.15 -4.33 1.39
N LYS A 10 -0.78 -4.08 2.66
CA LYS A 10 -1.75 -3.74 3.70
C LYS A 10 -2.42 -2.39 3.45
N ILE A 11 -1.67 -1.39 2.98
CA ILE A 11 -2.22 -0.07 2.65
C ILE A 11 -3.12 -0.16 1.41
N ARG A 12 -2.76 -0.97 0.40
CA ARG A 12 -3.62 -1.21 -0.76
C ARG A 12 -4.99 -1.76 -0.37
N SER A 13 -5.00 -2.80 0.49
CA SER A 13 -6.25 -3.38 0.99
C SER A 13 -7.06 -2.39 1.84
N PHE A 14 -6.39 -1.51 2.60
CA PHE A 14 -7.05 -0.47 3.37
C PHE A 14 -7.72 0.59 2.47
N ALA A 15 -7.05 1.03 1.40
CA ALA A 15 -7.63 1.96 0.43
C ALA A 15 -8.88 1.37 -0.24
N LEU A 16 -8.82 0.09 -0.66
CA LEU A 16 -9.98 -0.60 -1.23
C LEU A 16 -11.14 -0.70 -0.23
N ALA A 17 -10.88 -1.00 1.04
CA ALA A 17 -11.92 -1.07 2.06
C ALA A 17 -12.62 0.29 2.28
N LEU A 18 -11.88 1.39 2.17
CA LEU A 18 -12.42 2.74 2.35
C LEU A 18 -13.44 3.13 1.25
N ILE A 19 -13.28 2.59 0.03
CA ILE A 19 -14.26 2.70 -1.06
C ILE A 19 -15.58 2.02 -0.68
N PHE A 20 -15.50 0.78 -0.17
CA PHE A 20 -16.70 0.05 0.25
C PHE A 20 -17.45 0.76 1.37
N ILE A 21 -16.72 1.33 2.35
CA ILE A 21 -17.31 2.16 3.40
C ILE A 21 -18.02 3.37 2.79
N GLY A 22 -17.40 4.04 1.81
CA GLY A 22 -18.01 5.16 1.08
C GLY A 22 -19.36 4.78 0.45
N PHE A 23 -19.43 3.62 -0.23
CA PHE A 23 -20.69 3.15 -0.82
C PHE A 23 -21.76 2.80 0.23
N ILE A 24 -21.37 2.20 1.35
CA ILE A 24 -22.30 1.89 2.45
C ILE A 24 -22.87 3.19 3.04
N VAL A 25 -22.03 4.20 3.25
CA VAL A 25 -22.45 5.52 3.74
C VAL A 25 -23.40 6.19 2.75
N MET A 26 -23.11 6.12 1.45
CA MET A 26 -24.01 6.66 0.41
C MET A 26 -25.36 5.96 0.40
N TYR A 27 -25.38 4.63 0.48
CA TYR A 27 -26.62 3.85 0.52
C TYR A 27 -27.42 4.11 1.80
N GLY A 28 -26.76 4.32 2.95
CA GLY A 28 -27.40 4.73 4.19
C GLY A 28 -28.12 6.07 4.09
N GLY A 29 -27.58 7.02 3.33
CA GLY A 29 -28.23 8.30 3.05
C GLY A 29 -29.60 8.15 2.37
N ILE A 30 -29.78 7.10 1.56
CA ILE A 30 -31.04 6.80 0.86
C ILE A 30 -32.14 6.40 1.84
N PHE A 31 -31.85 6.00 3.08
CA PHE A 31 -32.88 5.69 4.07
C PHE A 31 -33.56 6.95 4.63
N PHE A 32 -32.87 8.10 4.56
CA PHE A 32 -33.34 9.39 5.09
C PHE A 32 -33.94 10.30 4.01
N LYS A 33 -34.59 9.74 2.96
CA LYS A 33 -35.14 10.52 1.82
C LYS A 33 -36.07 11.67 2.22
N ASN A 34 -36.74 11.57 3.37
CA ASN A 34 -37.63 12.61 3.88
C ASN A 34 -36.89 13.92 4.19
N ASN A 35 -35.58 13.88 4.46
CA ASN A 35 -34.80 15.06 4.84
C ASN A 35 -33.69 15.31 3.81
N PRO A 36 -33.89 16.23 2.84
CA PRO A 36 -32.93 16.45 1.76
C PRO A 36 -31.54 16.90 2.27
N ILE A 37 -31.49 17.58 3.41
CA ILE A 37 -30.24 18.04 4.03
C ILE A 37 -29.39 16.85 4.51
N LEU A 38 -30.01 15.84 5.12
CA LEU A 38 -29.31 14.63 5.57
C LEU A 38 -28.76 13.84 4.39
N VAL A 39 -29.57 13.68 3.33
CA VAL A 39 -29.14 13.00 2.10
C VAL A 39 -27.91 13.69 1.48
N LEU A 40 -27.92 15.03 1.41
CA LEU A 40 -26.80 15.81 0.87
C LEU A 40 -25.50 15.60 1.66
N ILE A 41 -25.58 15.60 3.00
CA ILE A 41 -24.42 15.39 3.87
C ILE A 41 -23.83 13.98 3.66
N PHE A 42 -24.67 12.94 3.66
CA PHE A 42 -24.21 11.55 3.47
C PHE A 42 -23.63 11.33 2.08
N MET A 43 -24.21 11.94 1.04
CA MET A 43 -23.70 11.85 -0.33
C MET A 43 -22.35 12.56 -0.48
N THR A 44 -22.21 13.77 0.08
CA THR A 44 -20.94 14.53 0.06
C THR A 44 -19.85 13.79 0.83
N LEU A 45 -20.18 13.25 2.01
CA LEU A 45 -19.24 12.49 2.84
C LEU A 45 -18.79 11.19 2.15
N GLY A 46 -19.70 10.49 1.49
CA GLY A 46 -19.38 9.31 0.68
C GLY A 46 -18.41 9.63 -0.46
N VAL A 47 -18.64 10.73 -1.19
CA VAL A 47 -17.73 11.20 -2.24
C VAL A 47 -16.36 11.57 -1.67
N LEU A 48 -16.31 12.26 -0.52
CA LEU A 48 -15.05 12.58 0.15
C LEU A 48 -14.26 11.32 0.53
N CYS A 49 -14.93 10.28 1.03
CA CYS A 49 -14.28 8.99 1.29
C CYS A 49 -13.69 8.37 0.01
N ILE A 50 -14.42 8.37 -1.10
CA ILE A 50 -13.94 7.81 -2.38
C ILE A 50 -12.74 8.62 -2.91
N ILE A 51 -12.80 9.95 -2.87
CA ILE A 51 -11.67 10.81 -3.27
C ILE A 51 -10.45 10.52 -2.40
N GLY A 52 -10.63 10.47 -1.07
CA GLY A 52 -9.56 10.14 -0.14
C GLY A 52 -8.91 8.78 -0.44
N SER A 53 -9.71 7.76 -0.76
CA SER A 53 -9.20 6.44 -1.13
C SER A 53 -8.35 6.47 -2.42
N THR A 54 -8.75 7.28 -3.39
CA THR A 54 -8.07 7.40 -4.68
C THR A 54 -6.73 8.11 -4.51
N VAL A 55 -6.66 9.14 -3.65
CA VAL A 55 -5.40 9.81 -3.31
C VAL A 55 -4.42 8.84 -2.65
N VAL A 56 -4.88 8.06 -1.66
CA VAL A 56 -4.03 7.05 -1.00
C VAL A 56 -3.55 6.01 -2.01
N TYR A 57 -4.43 5.52 -2.88
CA TYR A 57 -4.06 4.55 -3.91
C TYR A 57 -3.06 5.12 -4.92
N ALA A 58 -3.27 6.36 -5.37
CA ALA A 58 -2.38 7.06 -6.29
C ALA A 58 -0.99 7.28 -5.69
N TRP A 59 -0.90 7.65 -4.40
CA TRP A 59 0.37 7.83 -3.70
C TRP A 59 1.19 6.52 -3.65
N ILE A 60 0.52 5.39 -3.41
CA ILE A 60 1.15 4.06 -3.41
C ILE A 60 1.59 3.66 -4.84
N GLY A 61 0.75 3.95 -5.83
CA GLY A 61 1.10 3.74 -7.25
C GLY A 61 2.37 4.51 -7.62
N LEU A 62 2.46 5.78 -7.22
CA LEU A 62 3.65 6.60 -7.45
C LEU A 62 4.89 6.02 -6.75
N LEU A 63 4.77 5.55 -5.51
CA LEU A 63 5.85 4.84 -4.81
C LEU A 63 6.33 3.60 -5.57
N SER A 64 5.41 2.83 -6.16
CA SER A 64 5.74 1.63 -6.93
C SER A 64 6.50 1.94 -8.23
N THR A 65 6.25 3.09 -8.85
CA THR A 65 6.97 3.50 -10.07
C THR A 65 8.42 3.93 -9.83
N ARG A 66 8.79 4.31 -8.61
CA ARG A 66 10.16 4.73 -8.25
C ARG A 66 11.08 3.58 -7.83
N ALA A 67 10.58 2.35 -7.82
CA ALA A 67 11.36 1.17 -7.43
C ALA A 67 12.40 0.80 -8.50
N VAL A 68 13.64 0.55 -8.07
CA VAL A 68 14.73 0.13 -8.94
C VAL A 68 14.51 -1.34 -9.32
N GLN A 69 14.71 -1.65 -10.60
CA GLN A 69 14.64 -3.02 -11.12
C GLN A 69 16.02 -3.65 -11.02
N VAL A 70 16.11 -4.80 -10.37
CA VAL A 70 17.35 -5.58 -10.25
C VAL A 70 17.08 -7.02 -10.66
N GLU A 71 18.08 -7.70 -11.19
CA GLU A 71 17.99 -9.13 -11.48
C GLU A 71 18.26 -9.94 -10.21
N CYS A 72 17.37 -10.89 -9.89
CA CYS A 72 17.59 -11.76 -8.74
C CYS A 72 18.64 -12.84 -9.06
N PRO A 73 19.68 -13.03 -8.22
CA PRO A 73 20.76 -14.00 -8.48
C PRO A 73 20.31 -15.46 -8.38
N ASN A 74 19.19 -15.75 -7.73
CA ASN A 74 18.68 -17.12 -7.58
C ASN A 74 17.74 -17.51 -8.75
N CYS A 75 16.85 -16.61 -9.16
CA CYS A 75 15.82 -16.94 -10.16
C CYS A 75 15.98 -16.22 -11.52
N HIS A 76 16.97 -15.36 -11.69
CA HIS A 76 17.25 -14.58 -12.92
C HIS A 76 16.06 -13.78 -13.46
N LYS A 77 15.08 -13.47 -12.59
CA LYS A 77 13.92 -12.64 -12.94
C LYS A 77 14.16 -11.22 -12.46
N HIS A 78 13.74 -10.25 -13.28
CA HIS A 78 13.73 -8.85 -12.86
C HIS A 78 12.69 -8.65 -11.75
N THR A 79 13.16 -8.15 -10.61
CA THR A 79 12.31 -7.82 -9.46
C THR A 79 12.48 -6.35 -9.10
N LYS A 80 11.40 -5.71 -8.69
CA LYS A 80 11.40 -4.31 -8.25
C LYS A 80 11.62 -4.27 -6.75
N VAL A 81 12.62 -3.53 -6.32
CA VAL A 81 12.97 -3.36 -4.90
C VAL A 81 12.49 -1.98 -4.44
N LEU A 82 11.61 -1.92 -3.44
CA LEU A 82 11.07 -0.65 -2.94
C LEU A 82 11.92 -0.02 -1.83
N GLY A 83 12.77 -0.80 -1.16
CA GLY A 83 13.64 -0.37 -0.07
C GLY A 83 15.08 -0.85 -0.24
N ARG A 84 15.90 -0.68 0.81
CA ARG A 84 17.28 -1.20 0.86
C ARG A 84 17.34 -2.71 1.03
N VAL A 85 16.32 -3.26 1.69
CA VAL A 85 16.13 -4.69 1.96
C VAL A 85 14.72 -5.06 1.54
N ASP A 86 14.56 -5.96 0.58
CA ASP A 86 13.24 -6.45 0.15
C ASP A 86 13.32 -7.93 -0.23
N MET A 87 12.18 -8.56 -0.48
CA MET A 87 12.14 -9.95 -0.93
C MET A 87 11.84 -10.01 -2.42
N CYS A 88 12.52 -10.91 -3.14
CA CYS A 88 12.18 -11.16 -4.54
C CYS A 88 10.72 -11.62 -4.65
N MET A 89 9.93 -10.97 -5.50
CA MET A 89 8.49 -11.25 -5.65
C MET A 89 8.19 -12.66 -6.21
N TYR A 90 9.18 -13.34 -6.78
CA TYR A 90 9.02 -14.67 -7.42
C TYR A 90 9.49 -15.82 -6.52
N CYS A 91 10.72 -15.76 -6.03
CA CYS A 91 11.32 -16.82 -5.22
C CYS A 91 11.34 -16.51 -3.72
N ASN A 92 10.94 -15.31 -3.29
CA ASN A 92 11.00 -14.84 -1.91
C ASN A 92 12.43 -14.87 -1.31
N GLU A 93 13.46 -14.82 -2.16
CA GLU A 93 14.85 -14.65 -1.73
C GLU A 93 15.02 -13.26 -1.09
N PRO A 94 15.64 -13.14 0.10
CA PRO A 94 15.98 -11.85 0.66
C PRO A 94 17.04 -11.17 -0.22
N LEU A 95 16.75 -9.95 -0.66
CA LEU A 95 17.62 -9.17 -1.52
C LEU A 95 17.98 -7.85 -0.83
N THR A 96 19.27 -7.52 -0.86
CA THR A 96 19.81 -6.28 -0.26
C THR A 96 20.53 -5.49 -1.35
N LEU A 97 20.27 -4.19 -1.45
CA LEU A 97 21.04 -3.30 -2.33
C LEU A 97 22.31 -2.75 -1.66
N ASP A 98 22.41 -2.86 -0.34
CA ASP A 98 23.54 -2.33 0.43
C ASP A 98 24.60 -3.42 0.68
N PRO A 99 25.86 -3.20 0.29
CA PRO A 99 26.97 -4.11 0.58
C PRO A 99 27.22 -4.31 2.09
N THR A 100 26.86 -3.30 2.90
CA THR A 100 27.04 -3.32 4.38
C THR A 100 26.09 -4.26 5.13
N LEU A 101 25.09 -4.79 4.44
CA LEU A 101 24.07 -5.68 4.97
C LEU A 101 24.24 -7.13 4.48
N GLU A 102 25.26 -7.40 3.66
CA GLU A 102 25.62 -8.76 3.22
C GLU A 102 26.01 -9.63 4.43
N GLY A 103 25.39 -10.81 4.54
CA GLY A 103 25.62 -11.75 5.64
C GLY A 103 24.84 -11.49 6.93
N LYS A 104 23.99 -10.44 6.99
CA LYS A 104 23.06 -10.23 8.10
C LYS A 104 21.71 -10.88 7.84
N GLU A 105 21.06 -11.36 8.90
CA GLU A 105 19.68 -11.85 8.85
C GLU A 105 18.76 -10.76 8.28
N PHE A 106 17.84 -11.16 7.41
CA PHE A 106 16.87 -10.25 6.78
C PHE A 106 16.00 -9.56 7.85
N ASP A 107 16.07 -8.22 7.89
CA ASP A 107 15.19 -7.40 8.74
C ASP A 107 14.64 -6.19 7.97
N GLN A 108 13.32 -6.02 8.00
CA GLN A 108 12.64 -4.87 7.43
C GLN A 108 12.96 -3.57 8.19
N SER A 109 13.49 -3.66 9.41
CA SER A 109 13.90 -2.51 10.21
C SER A 109 14.99 -1.67 9.52
N TYR A 110 15.81 -2.29 8.66
CA TYR A 110 16.85 -1.60 7.88
C TYR A 110 16.29 -0.62 6.84
N ASN A 111 15.01 -0.75 6.45
CA ASN A 111 14.34 0.21 5.57
C ASN A 111 13.83 1.46 6.30
N LYS A 112 13.94 1.54 7.63
CA LYS A 112 13.61 2.77 8.35
C LYS A 112 14.71 3.79 8.07
N THR A 113 14.39 4.84 7.31
CA THR A 113 15.22 6.03 7.23
C THR A 113 15.55 6.46 8.66
N LYS A 114 16.84 6.55 9.02
CA LYS A 114 17.27 7.21 10.26
C LYS A 114 16.59 8.59 10.26
N LYS A 115 15.61 8.79 11.13
CA LYS A 115 15.30 10.16 11.57
C LYS A 115 16.58 10.62 12.25
N SER A 116 17.22 11.61 11.63
CA SER A 116 18.26 12.40 12.28
C SER A 116 17.74 13.01 13.56
#